data_AF-A0A5J4PHQ2-F1
#
_entry.id   AF-A0A5J4PHQ2-F1
#
_cell.length_a   1.000
_cell.length_b   1.000
_cell.length_c   1.000
_cell.angle_alpha   90.00
_cell.angle_beta   90.00
_cell.angle_gamma   90.00
#
_symmetry.space_group_name_H-M   'P 1'
#
loop_
_entity.id
_entity.type
_entity.pdbx_description
1 polymer ?
#
loop_
_entity_poly.entity_id
_entity_poly.type
_entity_poly.pdbx_seq_one_letter_code
_entity_poly.pdbx_strand_id
1 'polypeptide(L)'
;MDKIKEKLHINKKTAFNWRHKILSSYEQNTGEEFAGVVESDETFFEHSEKGSRHLRRPPRKRGCDSKKRGISTDKAAVIVSKDRSKSLIMTVSTMGRVTKSDIKESFQNPLPKESILCSDGHVSYKGYSIYNNLKH
;
A
#
# COMPACT_ATOMS: atom_id res chain seq x y z
N MET A 1 11.88 18.17 -1.22
CA MET A 1 11.32 19.54 -1.19
C MET A 1 12.22 20.49 -1.92
N ASP A 2 13.54 20.34 -1.81
CA ASP A 2 14.51 21.19 -2.50
C ASP A 2 14.33 21.16 -4.03
N LYS A 3 14.16 19.98 -4.64
CA LYS A 3 13.82 19.87 -6.08
C LYS A 3 12.54 20.59 -6.49
N ILE A 4 11.50 20.63 -5.64
CA ILE A 4 10.23 21.33 -5.93
C ILE A 4 10.41 22.83 -5.79
N LYS A 5 11.10 23.26 -4.73
CA LYS A 5 11.49 24.65 -4.47
C LYS A 5 12.22 25.23 -5.69
N GLU A 6 13.22 24.51 -6.20
CA GLU A 6 14.01 24.92 -7.36
C GLU A 6 13.17 24.97 -8.63
N LYS A 7 12.42 23.91 -8.95
CA LYS A 7 11.65 23.83 -10.21
C LYS A 7 10.50 24.84 -10.29
N LEU A 8 9.85 25.14 -9.17
CA LEU A 8 8.69 26.04 -9.12
C LEU A 8 9.05 27.45 -8.62
N HIS A 9 10.31 27.71 -8.28
CA HIS A 9 10.78 28.99 -7.75
C HIS A 9 9.99 29.51 -6.53
N ILE A 10 9.54 28.60 -5.65
CA ILE A 10 8.78 28.94 -4.43
C ILE A 10 9.58 28.66 -3.16
N ASN A 11 9.17 29.24 -2.01
CA ASN A 11 9.78 28.92 -0.72
C ASN A 11 9.57 27.43 -0.35
N LYS A 12 10.58 26.81 0.30
CA LYS A 12 10.55 25.42 0.76
C LYS A 12 9.37 25.11 1.70
N LYS A 13 9.02 26.04 2.59
CA LYS A 13 7.87 25.93 3.49
C LYS A 13 6.56 25.96 2.71
N THR A 14 6.45 26.83 1.71
CA THR A 14 5.30 26.87 0.79
C THR A 14 5.12 25.54 0.06
N ALA A 15 6.19 25.01 -0.54
CA ALA A 15 6.17 23.69 -1.20
C ALA A 15 5.74 22.56 -0.25
N PHE A 16 6.22 22.59 1.01
CA PHE A 16 5.83 21.62 2.04
C PHE A 16 4.35 21.72 2.39
N ASN A 17 3.84 22.93 2.64
CA ASN A 17 2.45 23.16 2.99
C ASN A 17 1.50 22.78 1.85
N TRP A 18 1.83 23.15 0.61
CA TRP A 18 1.02 22.80 -0.56
C TRP A 18 0.96 21.29 -0.78
N ARG A 19 2.08 20.57 -0.63
CA ARG A 19 2.05 19.11 -0.69
C ARG A 19 1.09 18.52 0.35
N HIS A 20 1.08 19.01 1.57
CA HIS A 20 0.15 18.52 2.59
C HIS A 20 -1.30 18.83 2.24
N LYS A 21 -1.58 20.06 1.76
CA LYS A 21 -2.92 20.46 1.32
C LYS A 21 -3.45 19.59 0.17
N ILE A 22 -2.61 19.35 -0.84
CA ILE A 22 -2.96 18.50 -2.00
C ILE A 22 -3.18 17.05 -1.55
N LEU A 23 -2.31 16.53 -0.67
CA LEU A 23 -2.48 15.17 -0.16
C LEU A 23 -3.72 15.03 0.72
N SER A 24 -4.08 16.05 1.50
CA SER A 24 -5.29 16.03 2.33
C SER A 24 -6.57 16.22 1.51
N SER A 25 -6.51 16.83 0.33
CA SER A 25 -7.67 17.01 -0.55
C SER A 25 -7.92 15.79 -1.44
N TYR A 26 -6.99 14.84 -1.50
CA TYR A 26 -7.21 13.59 -2.22
C TYR A 26 -8.21 12.76 -1.42
N GLU A 27 -9.44 12.64 -1.91
CA GLU A 27 -10.35 11.63 -1.42
C GLU A 27 -9.72 10.26 -1.71
N GLN A 28 -9.58 9.46 -0.66
CA GLN A 28 -9.31 8.03 -0.82
C GLN A 28 -10.58 7.46 -1.45
N ASN A 29 -10.54 7.19 -2.74
CA ASN A 29 -11.66 6.63 -3.48
C ASN A 29 -11.79 5.15 -3.11
N THR A 30 -12.13 4.88 -1.85
CA THR A 30 -12.41 3.55 -1.33
C THR A 30 -13.80 3.19 -1.82
N GLY A 31 -13.86 2.47 -2.95
CA GLY A 31 -15.13 1.89 -3.40
C GLY A 31 -15.74 1.08 -2.26
N GLU A 32 -17.05 1.23 -2.03
CA GLU A 32 -17.72 0.62 -0.88
C GLU A 32 -17.71 -0.92 -0.97
N GLU A 33 -17.82 -1.44 -2.19
CA GLU A 33 -17.79 -2.87 -2.48
C GLU A 33 -17.04 -3.17 -3.79
N PHE A 34 -16.33 -4.28 -3.82
CA PHE A 34 -15.73 -4.84 -5.04
C PHE A 34 -16.73 -5.72 -5.76
N ALA A 35 -16.71 -5.75 -7.10
CA ALA A 35 -17.56 -6.65 -7.88
C ALA A 35 -16.84 -7.27 -9.08
N GLY A 36 -17.25 -8.49 -9.46
CA GLY A 36 -16.77 -9.17 -10.65
C GLY A 36 -15.31 -9.62 -10.51
N VAL A 37 -14.44 -9.15 -11.41
CA VAL A 37 -13.01 -9.50 -11.40
C VAL A 37 -12.25 -8.49 -10.55
N VAL A 38 -11.65 -8.99 -9.47
CA VAL A 38 -10.88 -8.23 -8.49
C VAL A 38 -9.41 -8.59 -8.63
N GLU A 39 -8.61 -7.66 -9.14
CA GLU A 39 -7.17 -7.75 -9.26
C GLU A 39 -6.53 -7.26 -7.96
N SER A 40 -5.65 -8.05 -7.35
CA SER A 40 -4.95 -7.69 -6.10
C SER A 40 -3.47 -8.04 -6.21
N ASP A 41 -2.63 -7.09 -5.80
CA ASP A 41 -1.18 -7.23 -5.80
C ASP A 41 -0.58 -6.47 -4.61
N GLU A 42 0.60 -6.89 -4.17
CA GLU A 42 1.35 -6.22 -3.11
C GLU A 42 2.63 -5.54 -3.62
N THR A 43 2.89 -4.34 -3.09
CA THR A 43 4.14 -3.63 -3.31
C THR A 43 4.80 -3.31 -1.97
N PHE A 44 6.13 -3.44 -1.93
CA PHE A 44 6.91 -3.22 -0.72
C PHE A 44 7.69 -1.90 -0.79
N PHE A 45 7.53 -1.07 0.24
CA PHE A 45 8.25 0.19 0.39
C PHE A 45 9.16 0.16 1.60
N GLU A 46 10.36 0.72 1.47
CA GLU A 46 11.28 0.90 2.60
C GLU A 46 10.65 1.81 3.66
N HIS A 47 10.30 1.24 4.82
CA HIS A 47 9.58 1.99 5.85
C HIS A 47 10.43 3.13 6.41
N SER A 48 9.89 4.34 6.28
CA SER A 48 10.58 5.58 6.57
C SER A 48 9.90 6.31 7.72
N GLU A 49 10.52 6.27 8.90
CA GLU A 49 10.13 7.04 10.09
C GLU A 49 10.58 8.52 9.97
N LYS A 50 10.26 9.12 8.82
CA LYS A 50 10.72 10.47 8.49
C LYS A 50 10.11 11.47 9.47
N GLY A 51 10.97 12.22 10.15
CA GLY A 51 10.55 13.22 11.14
C GLY A 51 10.40 12.65 12.55
N SER A 52 10.59 11.34 12.75
CA SER A 52 10.72 10.78 14.09
C SER A 52 12.02 11.27 14.73
N ARG A 53 11.93 11.71 15.99
CA ARG A 53 13.08 12.04 16.85
C ARG A 53 13.59 10.83 17.63
N HIS A 54 12.82 9.74 17.67
CA HIS A 54 13.10 8.53 18.43
C HIS A 54 13.10 7.33 17.50
N LEU A 55 14.24 7.04 16.88
CA LEU A 55 14.39 5.89 15.99
C LEU A 55 14.88 4.67 16.79
N ARG A 56 14.24 3.51 16.58
CA ARG A 56 14.71 2.22 17.13
C ARG A 56 15.89 1.62 16.35
N ARG A 57 16.25 2.24 15.22
CA ARG A 57 17.31 1.82 14.31
C ARG A 57 18.21 3.01 13.92
N PRO A 58 19.42 2.77 13.40
CA PRO A 58 20.28 3.85 12.92
C PRO A 58 19.60 4.71 11.85
N PRO A 59 19.85 6.03 11.84
CA PRO A 59 19.39 6.93 10.78
C PRO A 59 19.86 6.45 9.40
N ARG A 60 18.99 6.59 8.38
CA ARG A 60 19.33 6.28 6.98
C ARG A 60 18.88 7.40 6.06
N LYS A 61 19.60 7.58 4.94
CA LYS A 61 19.18 8.51 3.88
C LYS A 61 17.95 7.96 3.16
N ARG A 62 17.05 8.86 2.75
CA ARG A 62 15.83 8.50 2.00
C ARG A 62 16.22 7.99 0.60
N GLY A 63 15.58 6.91 0.16
CA GLY A 63 15.82 6.32 -1.16
C GLY A 63 17.11 5.50 -1.26
N CYS A 64 17.79 5.22 -0.14
CA CYS A 64 18.82 4.19 -0.10
C CYS A 64 18.17 2.81 -0.04
N ASP A 65 18.79 1.85 -0.73
CA ASP A 65 18.42 0.44 -0.72
C ASP A 65 18.49 -0.17 0.68
N SER A 66 17.65 -1.18 0.91
CA SER A 66 17.69 -1.96 2.14
C SER A 66 19.03 -2.67 2.28
N LYS A 67 19.57 -2.66 3.50
CA LYS A 67 20.74 -3.50 3.83
C LYS A 67 20.44 -5.00 3.72
N LYS A 68 19.17 -5.39 3.84
CA LYS A 68 18.69 -6.77 3.75
C LYS A 68 18.11 -7.02 2.36
N ARG A 69 18.47 -8.15 1.74
CA ARG A 69 17.91 -8.60 0.47
C ARG A 69 16.53 -9.23 0.70
N GLY A 70 15.62 -9.10 -0.27
CA GLY A 70 14.28 -9.70 -0.23
C GLY A 70 13.26 -8.93 0.61
N ILE A 71 12.14 -9.58 0.94
CA ILE A 71 11.09 -9.05 1.81
C ILE A 71 11.58 -9.18 3.26
N SER A 72 11.73 -8.05 3.94
CA SER A 72 12.19 -8.00 5.34
C SER A 72 11.21 -7.19 6.18
N THR A 73 11.30 -7.31 7.50
CA THR A 73 10.48 -6.55 8.45
C THR A 73 10.75 -5.03 8.43
N ASP A 74 11.68 -4.56 7.61
CA ASP A 74 11.98 -3.14 7.41
C ASP A 74 11.17 -2.53 6.23
N LYS A 75 10.41 -3.36 5.51
CA LYS A 75 9.56 -2.95 4.38
C LYS A 75 8.09 -2.91 4.78
N ALA A 76 7.43 -1.79 4.55
CA ALA A 76 5.97 -1.70 4.62
C ALA A 76 5.38 -2.36 3.38
N ALA A 77 4.52 -3.36 3.58
CA ALA A 77 3.73 -3.99 2.53
C ALA A 77 2.47 -3.17 2.31
N VAL A 78 2.22 -2.81 1.05
CA VAL A 78 1.02 -2.11 0.61
C VAL A 78 0.29 -3.04 -0.34
N ILE A 79 -0.92 -3.44 0.03
CA ILE A 79 -1.80 -4.22 -0.83
C ILE A 79 -2.67 -3.24 -1.62
N VAL A 80 -2.70 -3.42 -2.93
CA VAL A 80 -3.55 -2.66 -3.85
C VAL A 80 -4.52 -3.63 -4.47
N SER A 81 -5.80 -3.36 -4.27
CA SER A 81 -6.90 -4.17 -4.80
C SER A 81 -7.80 -3.30 -5.65
N LYS A 82 -8.14 -3.77 -6.84
CA LYS A 82 -8.94 -3.05 -7.80
C LYS A 82 -9.91 -3.99 -8.50
N ASP A 83 -11.15 -3.57 -8.69
CA ASP A 83 -12.01 -4.22 -9.67
C ASP A 83 -12.02 -3.52 -11.03
N ARG A 84 -12.56 -4.22 -12.04
CA ARG A 84 -12.69 -3.66 -13.39
C ARG A 84 -13.78 -2.60 -13.52
N SER A 85 -14.62 -2.44 -12.51
CA SER A 85 -15.80 -1.57 -12.54
C SER A 85 -15.47 -0.14 -12.13
N LYS A 86 -14.76 0.06 -11.02
CA LYS A 86 -14.22 1.35 -10.52
C LYS A 86 -13.57 1.28 -9.13
N SER A 87 -13.83 0.25 -8.31
CA SER A 87 -13.41 0.22 -6.91
C SER A 87 -11.90 0.00 -6.80
N LEU A 88 -11.23 0.81 -5.99
CA LEU A 88 -9.80 0.73 -5.69
C LEU A 88 -9.62 0.87 -4.18
N ILE A 89 -8.90 -0.05 -3.55
CA ILE A 89 -8.46 0.07 -2.17
C ILE A 89 -6.96 -0.12 -2.12
N MET A 90 -6.29 0.76 -1.39
CA MET A 90 -4.87 0.69 -1.11
C MET A 90 -4.66 0.72 0.39
N THR A 91 -4.15 -0.37 0.95
CA THR A 91 -3.98 -0.53 2.40
C THR A 91 -2.52 -0.79 2.73
N VAL A 92 -1.97 -0.05 3.69
CA VAL A 92 -0.69 -0.41 4.32
C VAL A 92 -0.96 -1.55 5.28
N SER A 93 -0.70 -2.79 4.88
CA SER A 93 -1.20 -3.97 5.59
C SER A 93 -0.26 -4.42 6.70
N THR A 94 1.03 -4.55 6.44
CA THR A 94 1.98 -5.09 7.43
C THR A 94 3.42 -4.64 7.18
N MET A 95 4.33 -5.05 8.07
CA MET A 95 5.77 -4.92 7.91
C MET A 95 6.38 -6.27 7.54
N GLY A 96 6.93 -6.38 6.34
CA GLY A 96 7.50 -7.62 5.82
C GLY A 96 6.46 -8.48 5.11
N ARG A 97 6.52 -9.80 5.31
CA ARG A 97 5.78 -10.76 4.49
C ARG A 97 4.28 -10.66 4.74
N VAL A 98 3.51 -10.59 3.65
CA VAL A 98 2.04 -10.58 3.68
C VAL A 98 1.50 -11.96 4.05
N THR A 99 0.49 -11.97 4.92
CA THR A 99 -0.24 -13.15 5.36
C THR A 99 -1.67 -13.15 4.82
N LYS A 100 -2.38 -14.26 5.03
CA LYS A 100 -3.80 -14.38 4.66
C LYS A 100 -4.68 -13.39 5.43
N SER A 101 -4.38 -13.13 6.71
CA SER A 101 -5.13 -12.14 7.51
C SER A 101 -4.92 -10.73 6.98
N ASP A 102 -3.69 -10.38 6.61
CA ASP A 102 -3.37 -9.07 6.03
C ASP A 102 -4.15 -8.83 4.73
N ILE A 103 -4.26 -9.86 3.87
CA ILE A 103 -5.08 -9.81 2.65
C ILE A 103 -6.56 -9.62 3.00
N LYS A 104 -7.10 -10.41 3.93
CA LYS A 104 -8.49 -10.30 4.36
C LYS A 104 -8.81 -8.90 4.88
N GLU A 105 -7.96 -8.35 5.73
CA GLU A 105 -8.12 -7.02 6.31
C GLU A 105 -7.96 -5.92 5.25
N SER A 106 -7.10 -6.12 4.25
CA SER A 106 -6.88 -5.13 3.19
C SER A 106 -8.12 -4.82 2.36
N PHE A 107 -9.01 -5.80 2.16
CA PHE A 107 -10.27 -5.62 1.45
C PHE A 107 -11.33 -4.85 2.26
N GLN A 108 -11.11 -4.67 3.58
CA GLN A 108 -12.02 -4.06 4.56
C GLN A 108 -13.33 -4.82 4.77
N ASN A 109 -13.98 -5.24 3.69
CA ASN A 109 -15.15 -6.10 3.65
C ASN A 109 -14.81 -7.42 2.93
N PRO A 110 -15.52 -8.53 3.23
CA PRO A 110 -15.41 -9.76 2.45
C PRO A 110 -15.76 -9.51 0.98
N LEU A 111 -14.98 -10.10 0.06
CA LEU A 111 -15.33 -10.07 -1.36
C LEU A 111 -16.65 -10.83 -1.61
N PRO A 112 -17.50 -10.38 -2.55
CA PRO A 112 -18.70 -11.13 -2.93
C PRO A 112 -18.34 -12.52 -3.46
N LYS A 113 -19.18 -13.53 -3.15
CA LYS A 113 -18.93 -14.94 -3.54
C LYS A 113 -18.82 -15.15 -5.05
N GLU A 114 -19.51 -14.33 -5.84
CA GLU A 114 -19.49 -14.36 -7.31
C GLU A 114 -18.20 -13.77 -7.89
N SER A 115 -17.33 -13.19 -7.06
CA SER A 115 -16.12 -12.50 -7.52
C SER A 115 -15.01 -13.47 -7.91
N ILE A 116 -14.23 -13.06 -8.89
CA ILE A 116 -13.01 -13.75 -9.31
C ILE A 116 -11.84 -12.93 -8.78
N LEU A 117 -11.05 -13.51 -7.87
CA LEU A 117 -9.80 -12.92 -7.41
C LEU A 117 -8.71 -13.19 -8.44
N CYS A 118 -7.97 -12.18 -8.86
CA CYS A 118 -6.81 -12.30 -9.73
C CYS A 118 -5.60 -11.76 -8.97
N SER A 119 -4.66 -12.63 -8.63
CA SER A 119 -3.38 -12.24 -8.04
C SER A 119 -2.29 -13.17 -8.57
N ASP A 120 -1.06 -12.97 -8.13
CA ASP A 120 -0.01 -13.94 -8.36
C ASP A 120 -0.27 -15.28 -7.64
N GLY A 121 0.64 -16.24 -7.84
CA GLY A 121 0.57 -17.56 -7.21
C GLY A 121 0.96 -17.57 -5.73
N HIS A 122 1.03 -16.43 -5.03
CA HIS A 122 1.45 -16.40 -3.64
C HIS A 122 0.47 -17.15 -2.73
N VAL A 123 1.02 -17.99 -1.85
CA VAL A 123 0.26 -18.95 -1.02
C VAL A 123 -0.80 -18.29 -0.13
N SER A 124 -0.60 -17.02 0.25
CA SER A 124 -1.55 -16.29 1.09
C SER A 124 -2.83 -15.90 0.33
N TYR A 125 -2.72 -15.55 -0.96
CA TYR A 125 -3.88 -15.30 -1.81
C TYR A 125 -4.66 -16.58 -2.07
N LYS A 126 -3.96 -17.67 -2.38
CA LYS A 126 -4.57 -18.99 -2.53
C LYS A 126 -5.28 -19.45 -1.24
N GLY A 127 -4.66 -19.21 -0.08
CA GLY A 127 -5.26 -19.52 1.21
C GLY A 127 -6.49 -18.65 1.53
N TYR A 128 -6.52 -17.41 1.04
CA TYR A 128 -7.69 -16.52 1.14
C TYR A 128 -8.82 -16.97 0.22
N SER A 129 -8.53 -17.29 -1.05
CA SER A 129 -9.56 -17.71 -2.02
C SER A 129 -10.24 -19.01 -1.63
N ILE A 130 -9.48 -20.03 -1.22
CA ILE A 130 -10.04 -21.31 -0.74
C ILE A 130 -10.97 -21.10 0.46
N TYR A 131 -10.56 -20.25 1.41
CA TYR A 131 -11.34 -20.01 2.63
C TYR A 131 -12.66 -19.28 2.36
N ASN A 132 -12.68 -18.37 1.37
CA ASN A 132 -13.87 -17.61 1.00
C ASN A 132 -14.65 -18.27 -0.16
N ASN A 133 -14.23 -19.45 -0.61
CA ASN A 133 -14.80 -20.17 -1.75
C ASN A 133 -14.87 -19.31 -3.03
N LEU A 134 -13.79 -18.57 -3.31
CA LEU A 134 -13.64 -17.71 -4.47
C LEU A 134 -12.87 -18.42 -5.58
N LYS A 135 -13.14 -18.05 -6.84
CA LYS A 135 -12.30 -18.42 -7.97
C LYS A 135 -11.02 -17.57 -7.96
N HIS A 136 -9.87 -18.22 -8.15
CA HIS A 136 -8.53 -17.60 -8.16
C HIS A 136 -7.70 -18.09 -9.33
#